data_AF-A0A654N0S8-F1
#
_entry.id   AF-A0A654N0S8-F1
#
_cell.length_a   1.000
_cell.length_b   1.000
_cell.length_c   1.000
_cell.angle_alpha   90.00
_cell.angle_beta   90.00
_cell.angle_gamma   90.00
#
_symmetry.space_group_name_H-M   'P 1'
#
loop_
_entity.id
_entity.type
_entity.pdbx_description
1 polymer ?
#
loop_
_entity_poly.entity_id
_entity_poly.type
_entity_poly.pdbx_seq_one_letter_code
_entity_poly.pdbx_strand_id
1 'polypeptide(L)'
;MQSHINIKMQFKCIIGILKFERKKKQKVCIYLTAKANDFLDYAKVSKRIKKYYKKEQFLTLEESLEFVCAKLHRKFPQIYYIKIKTYKPEIIKNARVGVKLKKFY
;
A
#
# COMPACT_ATOMS: atom_id res chain seq x y z
N MET A 1 0.32 13.75 -21.03
CA MET A 1 -1.01 13.81 -20.37
C MET A 1 -0.79 13.50 -18.90
N GLN A 2 -0.98 14.47 -18.01
CA GLN A 2 -0.75 14.23 -16.58
C GLN A 2 -1.83 13.28 -16.02
N SER A 3 -1.40 12.17 -15.43
CA SER A 3 -2.30 11.16 -14.86
C SER A 3 -2.43 11.36 -13.36
N HIS A 4 -3.67 11.42 -12.88
CA HIS A 4 -4.00 11.44 -11.46
C HIS A 4 -4.92 10.26 -11.16
N ILE A 5 -4.44 9.29 -10.39
CA ILE A 5 -5.23 8.09 -10.06
C ILE A 5 -5.47 7.98 -8.55
N ASN A 6 -6.64 7.46 -8.21
CA ASN A 6 -7.05 7.13 -6.85
C ASN A 6 -7.47 5.67 -6.80
N ILE A 7 -6.80 4.89 -5.95
CA ILE A 7 -7.04 3.46 -5.79
C ILE A 7 -7.44 3.18 -4.35
N LYS A 8 -8.58 2.51 -4.17
CA LYS A 8 -9.04 1.96 -2.89
C LYS A 8 -9.11 0.46 -3.04
N MET A 9 -8.40 -0.28 -2.19
CA MET A 9 -8.39 -1.73 -2.27
C MET A 9 -8.37 -2.38 -0.89
N GLN A 10 -8.94 -3.57 -0.84
CA GLN A 10 -9.00 -4.40 0.35
C GLN A 10 -8.59 -5.81 -0.01
N PHE A 11 -7.72 -6.40 0.79
CA PHE A 11 -7.31 -7.80 0.63
C PHE A 11 -6.81 -8.37 1.95
N LYS A 12 -6.59 -9.69 1.98
CA LYS A 12 -6.01 -10.38 3.13
C LYS A 12 -4.51 -10.67 2.90
N CYS A 13 -3.66 -10.32 3.86
CA CYS A 13 -2.22 -10.63 3.86
C CYS A 13 -1.71 -10.87 5.29
N ILE A 14 -0.50 -11.41 5.42
CA ILE A 14 0.18 -11.50 6.72
C ILE A 14 0.96 -10.21 6.91
N ILE A 15 0.76 -9.52 8.04
CA ILE A 15 1.47 -8.28 8.36
C ILE A 15 1.39 -8.02 9.87
N GLY A 16 2.49 -7.65 10.51
CA GLY A 16 2.52 -7.43 11.97
C GLY A 16 3.72 -8.08 12.65
N ILE A 17 4.06 -7.55 13.83
CA ILE A 17 5.19 -8.00 14.66
C ILE A 17 4.77 -9.17 15.56
N LEU A 18 3.50 -9.25 15.96
CA LEU A 18 3.05 -10.21 16.96
C LEU A 18 2.94 -11.62 16.38
N LYS A 19 3.34 -12.64 17.15
CA LYS A 19 3.40 -14.04 16.67
C LYS A 19 2.05 -14.55 16.13
N PHE A 20 0.93 -14.14 16.73
CA PHE A 20 -0.41 -14.55 16.25
C PHE A 20 -0.78 -13.92 14.90
N GLU A 21 -0.30 -12.69 14.63
CA GLU A 21 -0.50 -11.99 13.36
C GLU A 21 0.22 -12.71 12.20
N ARG A 22 1.29 -13.45 12.52
CA ARG A 22 2.05 -14.24 11.55
C ARG A 22 1.38 -15.56 11.15
N LYS A 23 0.42 -16.05 11.95
CA LYS A 23 -0.25 -17.34 11.71
C LYS A 23 -1.48 -17.22 10.81
N LYS A 24 -2.14 -16.06 10.77
CA LYS A 24 -3.40 -15.86 10.05
C LYS A 24 -3.34 -14.61 9.18
N LYS A 25 -3.90 -14.70 7.96
CA LYS A 25 -4.02 -13.54 7.08
C LYS A 25 -5.04 -12.56 7.66
N GLN A 26 -4.66 -11.30 7.75
CA GLN A 26 -5.47 -10.20 8.24
C GLN A 26 -5.98 -9.36 7.08
N LYS A 27 -7.16 -8.77 7.24
CA LYS A 27 -7.68 -7.79 6.29
C LYS A 27 -6.87 -6.50 6.38
N VAL A 28 -6.48 -5.98 5.24
CA VAL A 28 -5.77 -4.70 5.10
C VAL A 28 -6.49 -3.89 4.03
N CYS A 29 -6.67 -2.60 4.31
CA CYS A 29 -7.25 -1.66 3.36
C CYS A 29 -6.19 -0.61 2.99
N ILE A 30 -6.02 -0.39 1.69
CA ILE A 30 -5.05 0.56 1.13
C ILE A 30 -5.77 1.61 0.31
N TYR A 31 -5.37 2.86 0.53
CA TYR A 31 -5.80 4.04 -0.19
C TYR A 31 -4.54 4.66 -0.79
N LEU A 32 -4.47 4.72 -2.11
CA LEU A 32 -3.34 5.29 -2.82
C LEU A 32 -3.84 6.37 -3.78
N THR A 33 -3.23 7.55 -3.68
CA THR A 33 -3.28 8.59 -4.69
C THR A 33 -1.90 8.67 -5.32
N ALA A 34 -1.82 8.57 -6.65
CA ALA A 34 -0.57 8.76 -7.38
C ALA A 34 -0.76 9.77 -8.50
N LYS A 35 0.24 10.64 -8.69
CA LYS A 35 0.31 11.55 -9.83
C LYS A 35 1.54 11.22 -10.67
N ALA A 36 1.37 11.26 -11.99
CA ALA A 36 2.40 10.95 -12.96
C ALA A 36 2.37 11.91 -14.15
N ASN A 37 3.52 12.13 -14.78
CA ASN A 37 3.64 13.05 -15.93
C ASN A 37 2.92 12.51 -17.18
N ASP A 38 2.80 11.19 -17.27
CA ASP A 38 2.15 10.47 -18.36
C ASP A 38 1.11 9.47 -17.85
N PHE A 39 0.46 8.78 -18.79
CA PHE A 39 -0.51 7.73 -18.51
C PHE A 39 0.03 6.72 -17.49
N LEU A 40 -0.78 6.46 -16.45
CA LEU A 40 -0.48 5.50 -15.42
C LEU A 40 -1.55 4.42 -15.37
N ASP A 41 -1.19 3.22 -15.81
CA ASP A 41 -2.05 2.03 -15.81
C ASP A 41 -2.40 1.60 -14.37
N TYR A 42 -3.56 2.06 -13.88
CA TYR A 42 -4.04 1.80 -12.53
C TYR A 42 -4.32 0.32 -12.26
N ALA A 43 -4.61 -0.48 -13.28
CA ALA A 43 -4.79 -1.92 -13.13
C ALA A 43 -3.45 -2.60 -12.81
N LYS A 44 -2.36 -2.22 -13.51
CA LYS A 44 -1.00 -2.68 -13.20
C LYS A 44 -0.53 -2.21 -11.84
N VAL A 45 -0.75 -0.94 -11.48
CA VAL A 45 -0.41 -0.41 -10.14
C VAL A 45 -1.11 -1.20 -9.05
N SER A 46 -2.42 -1.42 -9.19
CA SER A 46 -3.22 -2.15 -8.21
C SER A 46 -2.76 -3.60 -8.05
N LYS A 47 -2.50 -4.28 -9.17
CA LYS A 47 -1.99 -5.67 -9.17
C LYS A 47 -0.62 -5.76 -8.48
N ARG A 48 0.24 -4.77 -8.65
CA ARG A 48 1.58 -4.73 -8.03
C ARG A 48 1.51 -4.57 -6.52
N ILE A 49 0.71 -3.63 -6.02
CA ILE A 49 0.53 -3.42 -4.57
C ILE A 49 0.08 -4.72 -3.89
N LYS A 50 -0.97 -5.36 -4.43
CA LYS A 50 -1.47 -6.64 -3.89
C LYS A 50 -0.41 -7.74 -3.92
N LYS A 51 0.43 -7.80 -4.97
CA LYS A 51 1.53 -8.77 -5.08
C LYS A 51 2.61 -8.51 -4.02
N TYR A 52 2.98 -7.26 -3.76
CA TYR A 52 3.98 -6.90 -2.75
C TYR A 52 3.53 -7.34 -1.35
N TYR A 53 2.34 -6.96 -0.91
CA TYR A 53 1.85 -7.34 0.42
C TYR A 53 1.70 -8.85 0.60
N LYS A 54 1.31 -9.60 -0.44
CA LYS A 54 1.20 -11.06 -0.36
C LYS A 54 2.55 -11.75 -0.26
N LYS A 55 3.59 -11.17 -0.87
CA LYS A 55 4.93 -11.77 -0.94
C LYS A 55 5.77 -11.42 0.29
N GLU A 56 5.87 -10.13 0.61
CA GLU A 56 6.86 -9.63 1.58
C GLU A 56 6.44 -9.87 3.04
N GLN A 57 5.14 -9.93 3.33
CA GLN A 57 4.61 -10.15 4.68
C GLN A 57 5.26 -9.24 5.75
N PHE A 58 5.14 -7.93 5.59
CA PHE A 58 5.83 -6.91 6.39
C PHE A 58 5.65 -7.06 7.92
N LEU A 59 6.60 -6.53 8.69
CA LEU A 59 6.49 -6.48 10.14
C LEU A 59 5.64 -5.29 10.58
N THR A 60 5.88 -4.11 10.01
CA THR A 60 5.13 -2.88 10.36
C THR A 60 4.33 -2.32 9.19
N LEU A 61 3.37 -1.45 9.49
CA LEU A 61 2.60 -0.78 8.45
C LEU A 61 3.44 0.29 7.76
N GLU A 62 4.30 0.97 8.51
CA GLU A 62 5.24 2.00 8.07
C GLU A 62 6.20 1.41 7.04
N GLU A 63 6.89 0.32 7.39
CA GLU A 63 7.79 -0.39 6.46
C GLU A 63 7.07 -0.76 5.16
N SER A 64 5.82 -1.23 5.26
CA SER A 64 5.03 -1.57 4.09
C SER A 64 4.76 -0.38 3.16
N LEU A 65 4.53 0.83 3.71
CA LEU A 65 4.30 2.04 2.92
C LEU A 65 5.60 2.51 2.26
N GLU A 66 6.69 2.57 3.03
CA GLU A 66 8.04 2.89 2.55
C GLU A 66 8.42 2.01 1.35
N PHE A 67 8.28 0.69 1.51
CA PHE A 67 8.59 -0.29 0.49
C PHE A 67 7.72 -0.10 -0.76
N VAL A 68 6.41 0.05 -0.59
CA VAL A 68 5.47 0.19 -1.71
C VAL A 68 5.76 1.45 -2.51
N CYS A 69 5.98 2.59 -1.84
CA CYS A 69 6.33 3.84 -2.52
C CYS A 69 7.62 3.68 -3.34
N ALA A 70 8.69 3.15 -2.74
CA ALA A 70 9.96 2.95 -3.42
C ALA A 70 9.85 1.98 -4.61
N LYS A 71 9.15 0.85 -4.45
CA LYS A 71 8.96 -0.13 -5.54
C LYS A 71 8.03 0.37 -6.64
N LEU A 72 7.03 1.19 -6.31
CA LEU A 72 6.15 1.78 -7.31
C LEU A 72 6.90 2.84 -8.12
N HIS A 73 7.57 3.79 -7.48
CA HIS A 73 8.36 4.81 -8.19
C HIS A 73 9.44 4.17 -9.06
N ARG A 74 10.18 3.18 -8.55
CA ARG A 74 11.17 2.44 -9.36
C ARG A 74 10.55 1.71 -10.56
N LYS A 75 9.31 1.21 -10.44
CA LYS A 75 8.65 0.46 -11.52
C LYS A 75 7.92 1.36 -12.51
N PHE A 76 7.50 2.53 -12.04
CA PHE A 76 6.80 3.56 -12.80
C PHE A 76 7.50 4.91 -12.54
N PRO A 77 8.67 5.14 -13.16
CA PRO A 77 9.48 6.34 -12.91
C PRO A 77 8.75 7.65 -13.24
N GLN A 78 7.69 7.60 -14.05
CA GLN A 78 6.84 8.75 -14.34
C GLN A 78 6.04 9.25 -13.13
N ILE A 79 5.93 8.46 -12.04
CA ILE A 79 5.25 8.85 -10.81
C ILE A 79 6.14 9.82 -10.03
N TYR A 80 5.73 11.08 -9.96
CA TYR A 80 6.43 12.12 -9.18
C TYR A 80 5.78 12.36 -7.81
N TYR A 81 4.60 11.78 -7.54
CA TYR A 81 3.91 11.91 -6.26
C TYR A 81 3.15 10.66 -5.87
N ILE A 82 3.32 10.23 -4.61
CA ILE A 82 2.52 9.16 -4.00
C ILE A 82 2.03 9.62 -2.62
N LYS A 83 0.73 9.49 -2.38
CA LYS A 83 0.12 9.51 -1.06
C LYS A 83 -0.53 8.16 -0.81
N ILE A 84 -0.05 7.43 0.17
CA ILE A 84 -0.56 6.11 0.51
C ILE A 84 -0.98 6.07 1.99
N LYS A 85 -2.11 5.43 2.26
CA LYS A 85 -2.62 5.15 3.60
C LYS A 85 -3.00 3.68 3.68
N THR A 86 -2.66 3.02 4.78
CA THR A 86 -3.05 1.64 5.06
C THR A 86 -3.63 1.53 6.46
N TYR A 87 -4.60 0.63 6.66
CA TYR A 87 -5.11 0.33 8.00
C TYR A 87 -5.49 -1.15 8.14
N LYS A 88 -5.40 -1.63 9.38
CA LYS A 88 -5.89 -2.93 9.84
C LYS A 88 -7.25 -2.70 10.53
N PRO A 89 -8.39 -2.95 9.85
CA PRO A 89 -9.69 -2.64 10.42
C PRO A 89 -10.13 -3.56 11.56
N GLU A 90 -9.50 -4.74 11.70
CA GLU A 90 -9.97 -5.83 12.58
C GLU A 90 -9.00 -6.16 13.73
N ILE A 91 -7.88 -5.40 13.87
CA ILE A 91 -6.83 -5.72 14.85
C ILE A 91 -7.19 -5.31 16.28
N ILE A 92 -7.87 -4.17 16.46
CA ILE A 92 -8.30 -3.66 17.76
C ILE A 92 -9.82 -3.47 17.71
N LYS A 93 -10.53 -4.07 18.67
CA LYS A 93 -11.98 -3.93 18.80
C LYS A 93 -12.33 -2.45 18.92
N ASN A 94 -13.29 -1.98 18.13
CA ASN A 94 -13.78 -0.59 18.10
C ASN A 94 -12.74 0.47 17.67
N ALA A 95 -11.59 0.09 17.09
CA ALA A 95 -10.61 1.05 16.60
C ALA A 95 -10.09 0.68 15.20
N ARG A 96 -9.86 1.70 14.36
CA ARG A 96 -9.19 1.55 13.06
C ARG A 96 -7.79 2.13 13.14
N VAL A 97 -6.80 1.26 13.27
CA VAL A 97 -5.39 1.67 13.34
C VAL A 97 -4.75 1.59 11.96
N GLY A 98 -4.06 2.65 11.60
CA GLY A 98 -3.39 2.75 10.31
C GLY A 98 -2.44 3.92 10.23
N VAL A 99 -1.64 3.91 9.18
CA VAL A 99 -0.58 4.90 8.93
C VAL A 99 -0.72 5.49 7.54
N LYS A 100 -0.14 6.67 7.35
CA LYS A 100 -0.16 7.39 6.08
C LYS A 100 1.24 7.91 5.78
N LEU A 101 1.59 7.92 4.50
CA LEU A 101 2.85 8.42 3.99
C LEU A 101 2.58 9.25 2.74
N LYS A 102 3.39 10.31 2.54
CA LYS A 102 3.43 11.12 1.33
C LYS A 102 4.88 11.21 0.87
N LYS A 103 5.13 11.01 -0.42
CA LYS A 103 6.44 11.18 -1.05
C LYS A 103 6.31 11.96 -2.35
N PHE A 104 7.26 12.86 -2.56
CA PHE A 104 7.52 13.54 -3.82
C PHE A 104 8.84 12.99 -4.36
N TYR A 105 8.92 12.83 -5.66
CA TYR A 105 10.07 12.30 -6.39
C TYR A 105 10.43 13.24 -7.54
#